data_AF-A0A963WM46-F1
#
_entry.id   AF-A0A963WM46-F1
#
_cell.length_a   1.000
_cell.length_b   1.000
_cell.length_c   1.000
_cell.angle_alpha   90.00
_cell.angle_beta   90.00
_cell.angle_gamma   90.00
#
_symmetry.space_group_name_H-M   'P 1'
#
loop_
_entity.id
_entity.type
_entity.pdbx_description
1 polymer ?
#
loop_
_entity_poly.entity_id
_entity_poly.type
_entity_poly.pdbx_seq_one_letter_code
_entity_poly.pdbx_strand_id
1 'polypeptide(L)'
;NGFQVLTESGLLPGALLRNSAIRFVCREIALSVANSQSLFTSGYEAGQQIMMPVAHHDGNYYADDATLDRLEGEGRIAFRYAEQVNGSVRDIAGILNEAGNVLGMMPHPERAIEPAQGGSDGRVLFESAVKGLVSA
;
A
#
# COMPACT_ATOMS: atom_id res chain seq x y z
N ASN A 1 -5.54 10.41 -2.36
CA ASN A 1 -5.23 11.24 -1.17
C ASN A 1 -5.64 10.64 0.18
N GLY A 2 -6.27 9.46 0.25
CA GLY A 2 -6.63 8.86 1.55
C GLY A 2 -5.43 8.59 2.46
N PHE A 3 -4.34 8.01 1.93
CA PHE A 3 -3.14 7.71 2.73
C PHE A 3 -2.49 8.96 3.34
N GLN A 4 -2.39 10.04 2.57
CA GLN A 4 -1.89 11.33 3.06
C GLN A 4 -2.71 11.84 4.25
N VAL A 5 -4.03 11.79 4.16
CA VAL A 5 -4.92 12.19 5.26
C VAL A 5 -4.74 11.28 6.47
N LEU A 6 -4.57 9.97 6.28
CA LEU A 6 -4.33 9.04 7.38
C LEU A 6 -3.01 9.33 8.12
N THR A 7 -1.97 9.75 7.39
CA THR A 7 -0.70 10.16 8.02
C THR A 7 -0.81 11.53 8.72
N GLU A 8 -1.48 12.51 8.10
CA GLU A 8 -1.65 13.84 8.69
C GLU A 8 -2.57 13.85 9.92
N SER A 9 -3.55 12.93 9.96
CA SER A 9 -4.44 12.74 11.11
C SER A 9 -3.82 11.90 12.24
N GLY A 10 -2.63 11.33 12.03
CA GLY A 10 -1.95 10.48 13.01
C GLY A 10 -2.53 9.07 13.16
N LEU A 11 -3.46 8.65 12.27
CA LEU A 11 -3.97 7.28 12.23
C LEU A 11 -2.93 6.30 11.67
N LEU A 12 -2.02 6.79 10.83
CA LEU A 12 -0.84 6.07 10.35
C LEU A 12 0.43 6.89 10.61
N PRO A 13 1.55 6.23 10.91
CA PRO A 13 2.82 6.93 11.11
C PRO A 13 3.48 7.31 9.78
N GLY A 14 4.38 8.30 9.83
CA GLY A 14 5.15 8.77 8.69
C GLY A 14 4.46 9.91 7.94
N ALA A 15 4.97 10.21 6.74
CA ALA A 15 4.46 11.27 5.87
C ALA A 15 4.65 10.90 4.40
N LEU A 16 3.86 11.53 3.52
CA LEU A 16 3.97 11.40 2.07
C LEU A 16 4.54 12.71 1.50
N LEU A 17 5.74 12.62 0.94
CA LEU A 17 6.46 13.73 0.35
C LEU A 17 6.24 13.78 -1.17
N ARG A 18 6.72 14.86 -1.78
CA ARG A 18 6.88 14.93 -3.25
C ARG A 18 7.70 13.75 -3.76
N ASN A 19 7.29 13.19 -4.89
CA ASN A 19 8.06 12.17 -5.59
C ASN A 19 9.51 12.66 -5.82
N SER A 20 10.50 11.79 -5.66
CA SER A 20 11.93 12.15 -5.80
C SER A 20 12.29 12.78 -7.16
N ALA A 21 11.59 12.37 -8.23
CA ALA A 21 11.76 12.92 -9.58
C ALA A 21 11.01 14.24 -9.83
N ILE A 22 10.21 14.73 -8.87
CA ILE A 22 9.39 15.96 -8.98
C ILE A 22 8.47 15.92 -10.22
N ARG A 23 7.90 14.74 -10.49
CA ARG A 23 6.97 14.50 -11.61
C ARG A 23 5.77 13.70 -11.14
N PHE A 24 4.64 13.96 -11.77
CA PHE A 24 3.46 13.12 -11.64
C PHE A 24 3.73 11.76 -12.29
N VAL A 25 3.46 10.67 -11.57
CA VAL A 25 3.58 9.30 -12.09
C VAL A 25 2.19 8.74 -12.31
N CYS A 26 1.90 8.35 -13.55
CA CYS A 26 0.65 7.72 -13.97
C CYS A 26 0.97 6.49 -14.83
N ARG A 27 1.07 5.32 -14.23
CA ARG A 27 1.38 4.06 -14.93
C ARG A 27 0.96 2.86 -14.09
N GLU A 28 0.92 1.71 -14.72
CA GLU A 28 0.85 0.44 -14.01
C GLU A 28 2.23 0.08 -13.46
N ILE A 29 2.27 -0.45 -12.23
CA ILE A 29 3.50 -0.86 -11.56
C ILE A 29 3.35 -2.23 -10.91
N ALA A 30 4.48 -2.89 -10.69
CA ALA A 30 4.54 -4.12 -9.90
C ALA A 30 4.68 -3.82 -8.41
N LEU A 31 3.90 -4.52 -7.58
CA LEU A 31 4.01 -4.53 -6.13
C LEU A 31 4.34 -5.93 -5.64
N SER A 32 5.13 -6.00 -4.57
CA SER A 32 5.28 -7.21 -3.77
C SER A 32 4.40 -7.13 -2.53
N VAL A 33 3.63 -8.19 -2.26
CA VAL A 33 2.83 -8.34 -1.04
C VAL A 33 3.78 -8.66 0.12
N ALA A 34 3.98 -7.70 1.02
CA ALA A 34 4.92 -7.85 2.14
C ALA A 34 4.28 -8.57 3.34
N ASN A 35 2.99 -8.33 3.59
CA ASN A 35 2.23 -9.03 4.63
C ASN A 35 0.90 -9.51 4.07
N SER A 36 0.64 -10.82 4.12
CA SER A 36 -0.60 -11.48 3.70
C SER A 36 -1.49 -11.94 4.87
N GLN A 37 -1.24 -11.48 6.09
CA GLN A 37 -1.95 -11.89 7.31
C GLN A 37 -2.95 -10.83 7.81
N SER A 38 -3.17 -9.75 7.06
CA SER A 38 -4.08 -8.67 7.46
C SER A 38 -5.50 -8.86 6.93
N LEU A 39 -6.46 -8.11 7.50
CA LEU A 39 -7.84 -8.03 7.00
C LEU A 39 -7.90 -7.71 5.49
N PHE A 40 -6.99 -6.88 5.01
CA PHE A 40 -6.98 -6.38 3.64
C PHE A 40 -6.19 -7.26 2.67
N THR A 41 -5.28 -8.09 3.18
CA THR A 41 -4.30 -8.81 2.35
C THR A 41 -4.34 -10.33 2.48
N SER A 42 -5.30 -10.87 3.24
CA SER A 42 -5.47 -12.31 3.48
C SER A 42 -5.79 -13.16 2.25
N GLY A 43 -6.27 -12.55 1.16
CA GLY A 43 -6.49 -13.21 -0.12
C GLY A 43 -5.25 -13.31 -1.01
N TYR A 44 -4.11 -12.74 -0.62
CA TYR A 44 -2.85 -12.82 -1.34
C TYR A 44 -1.87 -13.81 -0.69
N GLU A 45 -0.80 -14.16 -1.40
CA GLU A 45 0.35 -14.88 -0.84
C GLU A 45 1.46 -13.90 -0.46
N ALA A 46 2.18 -14.16 0.63
CA ALA A 46 3.36 -13.38 0.99
C ALA A 46 4.44 -13.50 -0.11
N GLY A 47 4.98 -12.37 -0.55
CA GLY A 47 5.93 -12.29 -1.66
C GLY A 47 5.31 -12.31 -3.05
N GLN A 48 3.99 -12.51 -3.17
CA GLN A 48 3.29 -12.46 -4.46
C GLN A 48 3.53 -11.12 -5.15
N GLN A 49 3.79 -11.18 -6.47
CA GLN A 49 3.84 -10.00 -7.33
C GLN A 49 2.44 -9.73 -7.88
N ILE A 50 1.98 -8.48 -7.74
CA ILE A 50 0.68 -8.01 -8.23
C ILE A 50 0.83 -6.71 -8.99
N MET A 51 -0.05 -6.47 -9.96
CA MET A 51 -0.04 -5.26 -10.77
C MET A 51 -1.08 -4.25 -10.27
N MET A 52 -0.66 -3.00 -10.07
CA MET A 52 -1.53 -1.92 -9.61
C MET A 52 -1.26 -0.60 -10.33
N PRO A 53 -2.31 0.16 -10.68
CA PRO A 53 -2.15 1.52 -11.16
C PRO A 53 -1.64 2.46 -10.04
N VAL A 54 -0.78 3.41 -10.41
CA VAL A 54 -0.42 4.56 -9.58
C VAL A 54 -0.76 5.86 -10.30
N ALA A 55 -1.17 6.89 -9.56
CA ALA A 55 -1.49 8.21 -10.10
C ALA A 55 -1.24 9.30 -9.03
N HIS A 56 0.02 9.73 -8.83
CA HIS A 56 0.36 10.69 -7.78
C HIS A 56 1.57 11.57 -8.08
N HIS A 57 1.56 12.78 -7.51
CA HIS A 57 2.72 13.68 -7.43
C HIS A 57 3.43 13.60 -6.06
N ASP A 58 2.66 13.34 -5.00
CA ASP A 58 3.11 13.35 -3.60
C ASP A 58 2.90 11.97 -2.97
N GLY A 59 3.60 10.95 -3.48
CA GLY A 59 3.47 9.57 -3.04
C GLY A 59 4.70 8.97 -2.37
N ASN A 60 5.73 9.77 -2.13
CA ASN A 60 6.99 9.30 -1.56
C ASN A 60 6.85 9.11 -0.04
N TYR A 61 6.67 7.86 0.42
CA TYR A 61 6.57 7.55 1.84
C TYR A 61 7.89 7.72 2.57
N TYR A 62 7.84 8.42 3.70
CA TYR A 62 8.98 8.66 4.58
C TYR A 62 8.58 8.49 6.05
N ALA A 63 9.48 7.92 6.83
CA ALA A 63 9.46 7.90 8.28
C ALA A 63 10.90 7.81 8.82
N ASP A 64 11.11 8.08 10.11
CA ASP A 64 12.40 7.87 10.74
C ASP A 64 12.73 6.37 10.91
N ASP A 65 14.02 6.06 11.09
CA ASP A 65 14.50 4.66 11.17
C ASP A 65 13.83 3.87 12.29
N ALA A 66 13.58 4.47 13.45
CA ALA A 66 12.91 3.81 14.56
C ALA A 66 11.47 3.41 14.20
N THR A 67 10.74 4.27 13.50
CA THR A 67 9.40 3.99 12.99
C THR A 67 9.44 2.91 11.93
N LEU A 68 10.39 2.97 11.01
CA LEU A 68 10.53 1.97 9.94
C LEU A 68 10.86 0.60 10.52
N ASP A 69 11.81 0.51 11.45
CA ASP A 69 12.20 -0.74 12.10
C ASP A 69 11.03 -1.35 12.88
N ARG A 70 10.22 -0.51 13.53
CA ARG A 70 9.00 -0.95 14.20
C ARG A 70 7.96 -1.47 13.20
N LEU A 71 7.70 -0.76 12.11
CA LEU A 71 6.76 -1.21 11.08
C LEU A 71 7.18 -2.55 10.45
N GLU A 72 8.47 -2.75 10.22
CA GLU A 72 9.03 -4.02 9.75
C GLU A 72 8.87 -5.13 10.79
N GLY A 73 9.31 -4.88 12.03
CA GLY A 73 9.29 -5.86 13.12
C GLY A 73 7.89 -6.29 13.54
N GLU A 74 6.90 -5.39 13.43
CA GLU A 74 5.49 -5.68 13.69
C GLU A 74 4.75 -6.24 12.45
N GLY A 75 5.43 -6.42 11.31
CA GLY A 75 4.82 -6.92 10.08
C GLY A 75 3.79 -5.98 9.47
N ARG A 76 3.89 -4.67 9.69
CA ARG A 76 2.87 -3.68 9.29
C ARG A 76 3.08 -3.09 7.90
N ILE A 77 4.08 -3.56 7.17
CA ILE A 77 4.23 -3.24 5.75
C ILE A 77 3.31 -4.16 4.95
N ALA A 78 2.28 -3.60 4.31
CA ALA A 78 1.34 -4.37 3.49
C ALA A 78 1.89 -4.64 2.09
N PHE A 79 2.42 -3.60 1.46
CA PHE A 79 2.91 -3.65 0.08
C PHE A 79 4.23 -2.90 -0.08
N ARG A 80 5.08 -3.42 -0.94
CA ARG A 80 6.27 -2.72 -1.45
C ARG A 80 6.20 -2.54 -2.95
N TYR A 81 6.78 -1.47 -3.46
CA TYR A 81 7.10 -1.37 -4.87
C TYR A 81 8.15 -2.42 -5.23
N ALA A 82 7.93 -3.17 -6.31
CA ALA A 82 8.91 -4.11 -6.85
C ALA A 82 9.87 -3.44 -7.85
N GLU A 83 9.70 -2.14 -8.06
CA GLU A 83 10.47 -1.30 -8.96
C GLU A 83 10.54 0.14 -8.43
N GLN A 84 11.41 0.97 -8.99
CA GLN A 84 11.53 2.37 -8.56
C GLN A 84 10.36 3.21 -9.09
N VAL A 85 9.56 3.79 -8.19
CA VAL A 85 8.35 4.57 -8.54
C VAL A 85 8.45 6.04 -8.11
N ASN A 86 8.69 6.30 -6.83
CA ASN A 86 8.56 7.65 -6.27
C ASN A 86 9.61 8.04 -5.22
N GLY A 87 10.53 7.13 -4.91
CA GLY A 87 11.59 7.34 -3.90
C GLY A 87 11.19 7.00 -2.47
N SER A 88 10.05 6.32 -2.26
CA SER A 88 9.61 5.86 -0.94
C SER A 88 10.70 5.06 -0.24
N VAL A 89 10.92 5.36 1.04
CA VAL A 89 11.92 4.67 1.85
C VAL A 89 11.54 3.19 2.00
N ARG A 90 12.55 2.30 1.88
CA ARG A 90 12.38 0.83 1.89
C ARG A 90 11.35 0.32 0.87
N ASP A 91 11.16 1.07 -0.23
CA ASP A 91 10.19 0.79 -1.29
C ASP A 91 8.76 0.62 -0.78
N ILE A 92 8.39 1.23 0.35
CA ILE A 92 7.06 1.05 0.97
C ILE A 92 5.97 1.68 0.10
N ALA A 93 4.97 0.88 -0.28
CA ALA A 93 3.81 1.32 -1.05
C ALA A 93 2.51 1.40 -0.21
N GLY A 94 2.47 0.69 0.92
CA GLY A 94 1.36 0.76 1.88
C GLY A 94 1.65 0.11 3.23
N ILE A 95 1.01 0.63 4.27
CA ILE A 95 1.21 0.24 5.67
C ILE A 95 -0.11 0.09 6.43
N LEU A 96 -0.06 -0.66 7.52
CA LEU A 96 -1.17 -0.88 8.44
C LEU A 96 -0.96 -0.10 9.75
N ASN A 97 -2.05 0.24 10.44
CA ASN A 97 -1.97 0.68 11.82
C ASN A 97 -1.67 -0.50 12.78
N GLU A 98 -1.44 -0.20 14.06
CA GLU A 98 -1.09 -1.22 15.06
C GLU A 98 -2.19 -2.26 15.28
N ALA A 99 -3.46 -1.83 15.21
CA ALA A 99 -4.61 -2.71 15.32
C ALA A 99 -4.92 -3.49 14.02
N GLY A 100 -4.21 -3.24 12.92
CA GLY A 100 -4.41 -3.90 11.62
C GLY A 100 -5.73 -3.57 10.90
N ASN A 101 -6.51 -2.61 11.40
CA ASN A 101 -7.84 -2.24 10.87
C ASN A 101 -7.84 -0.97 10.02
N VAL A 102 -6.70 -0.29 9.88
CA VAL A 102 -6.50 0.85 8.96
C VAL A 102 -5.35 0.52 8.01
N LEU A 103 -5.63 0.57 6.71
CA LEU A 103 -4.65 0.44 5.64
C LEU A 103 -4.51 1.78 4.91
N GLY A 104 -3.28 2.24 4.76
CA GLY A 104 -2.93 3.33 3.85
C GLY A 104 -2.03 2.81 2.74
N MET A 105 -2.35 3.15 1.49
CA MET A 105 -1.51 2.81 0.34
C MET A 105 -1.62 3.88 -0.76
N MET A 106 -0.57 4.01 -1.57
CA MET A 106 -0.53 4.94 -2.70
C MET A 106 -1.02 4.37 -4.04
N PRO A 107 -0.82 3.07 -4.36
CA PRO A 107 -1.44 2.46 -5.53
C PRO A 107 -2.97 2.42 -5.42
N HIS A 108 -3.65 2.29 -6.56
CA HIS A 108 -5.10 2.40 -6.72
C HIS A 108 -5.75 1.03 -6.99
N PRO A 109 -5.99 0.20 -5.95
CA PRO A 109 -6.59 -1.13 -6.12
C PRO A 109 -8.01 -1.05 -6.69
N GLU A 110 -8.74 0.05 -6.45
CA GLU A 110 -10.09 0.27 -6.98
C GLU A 110 -10.13 0.38 -8.50
N ARG A 111 -8.98 0.68 -9.14
CA ARG A 111 -8.84 0.78 -10.60
C ARG A 111 -8.35 -0.52 -11.25
N ALA A 112 -8.17 -1.58 -10.47
CA ALA A 112 -7.71 -2.89 -10.91
C ALA A 112 -8.65 -4.00 -10.39
N ILE A 113 -9.96 -3.81 -10.54
CA ILE A 113 -10.98 -4.74 -10.04
C ILE A 113 -11.56 -5.66 -11.12
N GLU A 114 -11.38 -5.32 -12.40
CA GLU A 114 -11.88 -6.10 -13.53
C GLU A 114 -10.92 -6.06 -14.73
N PRO A 115 -10.80 -7.14 -15.52
CA PRO A 115 -9.91 -7.19 -16.68
C PRO A 115 -10.13 -6.07 -17.69
N ALA A 116 -11.38 -5.59 -17.85
CA ALA A 116 -11.72 -4.49 -18.74
C ALA A 116 -11.07 -3.14 -18.34
N GLN A 117 -10.65 -3.01 -17.07
CA GLN A 117 -10.00 -1.81 -16.53
C GLN A 117 -8.46 -1.93 -16.47
N GLY A 118 -7.88 -3.03 -16.97
CA GLY A 118 -6.45 -3.26 -17.02
C GLY A 118 -5.94 -4.34 -16.06
N GLY A 119 -6.77 -4.86 -15.16
CA GLY A 119 -6.38 -5.94 -14.26
C GLY A 119 -7.41 -6.21 -13.16
N SER A 120 -7.26 -7.33 -12.47
CA SER A 120 -8.17 -7.75 -11.38
C SER A 120 -7.47 -7.94 -10.03
N ASP A 121 -6.17 -7.65 -9.93
CA ASP A 121 -5.40 -7.91 -8.72
C ASP A 121 -5.89 -7.07 -7.53
N GLY A 122 -6.42 -5.87 -7.78
CA GLY A 122 -7.02 -4.99 -6.77
C GLY A 122 -8.33 -5.51 -6.18
N ARG A 123 -9.05 -6.37 -6.92
CA ARG A 123 -10.30 -6.98 -6.45
C ARG A 123 -10.08 -7.83 -5.19
N VAL A 124 -8.95 -8.56 -5.13
CA VAL A 124 -8.63 -9.48 -4.04
C VAL A 124 -8.54 -8.75 -2.70
N LEU A 125 -8.06 -7.50 -2.67
CA LEU A 125 -8.01 -6.67 -1.47
C LEU A 125 -9.41 -6.45 -0.89
N PHE A 126 -10.37 -6.08 -1.73
CA PHE A 126 -11.75 -5.83 -1.29
C PHE A 126 -12.46 -7.11 -0.88
N GLU A 127 -12.25 -8.21 -1.60
CA GLU A 127 -12.79 -9.52 -1.21
C GLU A 127 -12.23 -9.97 0.14
N SER A 128 -10.95 -9.74 0.41
CA SER A 128 -10.31 -10.03 1.70
C SER A 128 -10.94 -9.24 2.82
N ALA A 129 -11.11 -7.92 2.63
CA ALA A 129 -11.71 -7.04 3.63
C ALA A 129 -13.17 -7.44 3.97
N VAL A 130 -13.97 -7.76 2.95
CA VAL A 130 -15.37 -8.22 3.14
C VAL A 130 -15.42 -9.56 3.87
N LYS A 131 -14.60 -10.54 3.46
CA LYS A 131 -14.53 -11.85 4.14
C LYS A 131 -14.11 -11.72 5.60
N GLY A 132 -13.15 -10.84 5.88
CA GLY A 132 -12.68 -10.56 7.24
C GLY A 132 -13.77 -9.97 8.13
N LEU A 133 -14.63 -9.09 7.60
CA LEU A 133 -15.76 -8.52 8.34
C LEU A 133 -16.89 -9.52 8.60
N VAL A 134 -17.14 -10.46 7.69
CA VAL A 134 -18.18 -11.49 7.86
C VAL A 134 -17.75 -12.57 8.85
N SER A 135 -16.44 -12.75 9.05
CA SER A 135 -15.87 -13.78 9.92
C SER A 135 -15.58 -13.30 11.35
N ALA A 136 -15.78 -12.01 11.63
CA ALA A 136 -15.57 -11.35 12.93
C ALA A 136 -16.88 -11.26 13.73
#